data_AF-A0A8X6M3G3-F1
#
_entry.id   AF-A0A8X6M3G3-F1
#
_cell.length_a   1.000
_cell.length_b   1.000
_cell.length_c   1.000
_cell.angle_alpha   90.00
_cell.angle_beta   90.00
_cell.angle_gamma   90.00
#
_symmetry.space_group_name_H-M   'P 1'
#
loop_
_entity.id
_entity.type
_entity.pdbx_description
1 polymer ?
#
loop_
_entity_poly.entity_id
_entity_poly.type
_entity_poly.pdbx_seq_one_letter_code
_entity_poly.pdbx_strand_id
1 'polypeptide(L)'
;MAAMEDDVFFDALQKHCSIIESALLSKCNMNHQVREEARQALGELKSSIYKNFERVKAASFLEACKQSLKEAIATQVTPVS
;
A
#
# COMPACT_ATOMS: atom_id res chain seq x y z
N MET A 1 -5.89 -14.78 1.44
CA MET A 1 -5.69 -14.09 2.74
C MET A 1 -4.75 -12.89 2.61
N ALA A 2 -3.66 -12.94 1.82
CA ALA A 2 -2.70 -11.82 1.67
C ALA A 2 -3.32 -10.45 1.30
N ALA A 3 -4.23 -10.37 0.32
CA ALA A 3 -4.81 -9.10 -0.10
C ALA A 3 -5.64 -8.38 1.00
N MET A 4 -6.17 -9.13 1.98
CA MET A 4 -6.94 -8.57 3.09
C MET A 4 -6.02 -8.01 4.18
N GLU A 5 -4.83 -8.59 4.37
CA GLU A 5 -3.82 -8.12 5.32
C GLU A 5 -3.11 -6.87 4.78
N ASP A 6 -2.90 -6.80 3.47
CA ASP A 6 -2.30 -5.66 2.76
C ASP A 6 -3.15 -4.38 2.93
N ASP A 7 -4.48 -4.48 2.78
CA ASP A 7 -5.40 -3.34 2.94
C ASP A 7 -5.43 -2.82 4.39
N VAL A 8 -5.44 -3.74 5.38
CA VAL A 8 -5.38 -3.37 6.81
C VAL A 8 -4.05 -2.67 7.15
N PHE A 9 -2.94 -3.13 6.55
CA PHE A 9 -1.63 -2.53 6.75
C PHE A 9 -1.55 -1.11 6.14
N PHE A 10 -2.11 -0.93 4.95
CA PHE A 10 -2.17 0.38 4.28
C PHE A 10 -3.01 1.39 5.06
N ASP A 11 -4.18 0.99 5.55
CA ASP A 11 -5.03 1.84 6.38
C ASP A 11 -4.32 2.27 7.68
N ALA A 12 -3.59 1.35 8.31
CA ALA A 12 -2.78 1.67 9.49
C ALA A 12 -1.67 2.69 9.17
N LEU A 13 -0.99 2.55 8.02
CA LEU A 13 0.02 3.52 7.57
C LEU A 13 -0.59 4.90 7.32
N GLN A 14 -1.73 4.99 6.64
CA GLN A 14 -2.43 6.26 6.42
C GLN A 14 -2.82 6.93 7.74
N LYS A 15 -3.33 6.13 8.70
CA LYS A 15 -3.66 6.62 10.04
C LYS A 15 -2.43 7.17 10.75
N HIS A 16 -1.30 6.47 10.72
CA HIS A 16 -0.05 6.95 11.31
C HIS A 16 0.45 8.23 10.64
N CYS A 17 0.41 8.35 9.31
CA CYS A 17 0.77 9.59 8.62
C CYS A 17 -0.10 10.77 9.07
N SER A 18 -1.40 10.55 9.29
CA SER A 18 -2.32 11.59 9.78
C SER A 18 -2.02 12.01 11.21
N ILE A 19 -1.66 11.06 12.09
CA ILE A 19 -1.24 11.35 13.46
C ILE A 19 0.06 12.17 13.48
N ILE A 20 1.03 11.78 12.65
CA ILE A 20 2.31 12.49 12.51
C ILE A 20 2.08 13.91 11.99
N GLU A 21 1.24 14.07 10.98
CA GLU A 21 0.86 15.39 10.44
C GLU A 21 0.29 16.29 11.53
N SER A 22 -0.67 15.78 12.30
CA SER A 22 -1.28 16.52 13.40
C SER A 22 -0.25 16.89 14.46
N ALA A 23 0.60 15.94 14.89
CA ALA A 23 1.62 16.20 15.89
C ALA A 23 2.62 17.26 15.43
N LEU A 24 3.15 17.14 14.21
CA LEU A 24 4.10 18.09 13.64
C LEU A 24 3.45 19.46 13.46
N LEU A 25 2.31 19.55 12.79
CA LEU A 25 1.73 20.84 12.41
C LEU A 25 1.03 21.58 13.56
N SER A 26 0.54 20.86 14.58
CA SER A 26 -0.26 21.45 15.65
C SER A 26 0.40 21.45 17.03
N LYS A 27 1.38 20.60 17.30
CA LYS A 27 2.00 20.47 18.64
C LYS A 27 3.46 20.91 18.68
N CYS A 28 4.17 20.87 17.56
CA CYS A 28 5.56 21.32 17.50
C CYS A 28 5.65 22.83 17.26
N ASN A 29 6.41 23.53 18.11
CA ASN A 29 6.69 24.95 17.91
C ASN A 29 7.77 25.13 16.83
N MET A 30 7.34 25.04 15.57
CA MET A 30 8.20 25.22 14.40
C MET A 30 7.98 26.59 13.76
N ASN A 31 9.05 27.17 13.22
CA ASN A 31 8.93 28.35 12.36
C ASN A 31 8.18 27.99 11.06
N HIS A 32 7.75 29.02 10.33
CA HIS A 32 6.93 28.85 9.13
C HIS A 32 7.64 28.01 8.04
N GLN A 33 8.93 28.26 7.80
CA GLN A 33 9.69 27.55 6.76
C GLN A 33 9.78 26.05 7.07
N VAL A 34 10.20 25.70 8.28
CA VAL A 34 10.32 24.29 8.72
C VAL A 34 8.97 23.58 8.68
N ARG A 35 7.88 24.30 8.99
CA ARG A 35 6.52 23.75 8.92
C ARG A 35 6.11 23.40 7.49
N GLU A 36 6.41 24.26 6.51
CA GLU A 36 6.10 23.99 5.11
C GLU A 36 6.98 22.88 4.53
N GLU A 37 8.27 22.86 4.87
CA GLU A 37 9.18 21.75 4.49
C GLU A 37 8.69 20.41 5.05
N ALA A 38 8.26 20.38 6.33
CA ALA A 38 7.70 19.18 6.94
C ALA A 38 6.39 18.75 6.27
N ARG A 39 5.51 19.69 5.91
CA ARG A 39 4.27 19.39 5.18
C ARG A 39 4.57 18.81 3.80
N GLN A 40 5.52 19.38 3.07
CA GLN A 40 5.93 18.89 1.75
C GLN A 40 6.51 17.47 1.85
N ALA A 41 7.48 17.25 2.74
CA ALA A 41 8.11 15.95 2.92
C ALA A 41 7.09 14.87 3.32
N LEU A 42 6.13 15.21 4.18
CA LEU A 42 5.06 14.27 4.56
C LEU A 42 4.10 13.97 3.40
N GLY A 43 3.80 14.96 2.56
CA GLY A 43 3.04 14.77 1.33
C GLY A 43 3.74 13.82 0.35
N GLU A 44 5.04 14.00 0.16
CA GLU A 44 5.88 13.12 -0.67
C GLU A 44 5.92 11.69 -0.13
N LEU A 45 6.07 11.53 1.19
CA LEU A 45 6.01 10.23 1.87
C LEU A 45 4.66 9.53 1.62
N LYS A 46 3.54 10.22 1.85
CA LYS A 46 2.19 9.68 1.61
C LYS A 46 2.02 9.24 0.15
N SER A 47 2.49 10.06 -0.80
CA SER A 47 2.45 9.72 -2.23
C SER A 47 3.27 8.47 -2.56
N SER A 48 4.47 8.34 -1.98
CA SER A 48 5.33 7.17 -2.16
C SER A 48 4.70 5.90 -1.61
N ILE A 49 4.09 5.97 -0.42
CA ILE A 49 3.36 4.85 0.19
C ILE A 49 2.21 4.40 -0.73
N TYR A 50 1.39 5.34 -1.21
CA TYR A 50 0.28 5.03 -2.12
C TYR A 50 0.76 4.33 -3.40
N LYS A 51 1.77 4.90 -4.08
CA LYS A 51 2.30 4.33 -5.34
C LYS A 51 2.89 2.93 -5.16
N ASN A 52 3.57 2.68 -4.03
CA ASN A 52 4.14 1.36 -3.78
C ASN A 52 3.07 0.34 -3.41
N PHE A 53 2.04 0.74 -2.67
CA PHE A 53 0.91 -0.13 -2.35
C PHE A 53 0.18 -0.61 -3.61
N GLU A 54 -0.14 0.31 -4.53
CA GLU A 54 -0.76 -0.02 -5.81
C GLU A 54 0.09 -0.99 -6.64
N ARG A 55 1.42 -0.83 -6.63
CA ARG A 55 2.34 -1.76 -7.32
C ARG A 55 2.32 -3.16 -6.70
N VAL A 56 2.31 -3.26 -5.37
CA VAL A 56 2.24 -4.56 -4.67
C VAL A 56 0.89 -5.23 -4.94
N LYS A 57 -0.21 -4.48 -4.92
CA LYS A 57 -1.54 -5.00 -5.29
C LYS A 57 -1.59 -5.50 -6.73
N ALA A 58 -1.03 -4.74 -7.68
CA ALA A 58 -0.98 -5.17 -9.08
C ALA A 58 -0.13 -6.44 -9.26
N ALA A 59 1.02 -6.55 -8.59
CA ALA A 59 1.89 -7.72 -8.65
C ALA A 59 1.23 -8.97 -8.05
N SER A 60 0.62 -8.83 -6.86
CA SER A 60 -0.10 -9.93 -6.21
C SER A 60 -1.30 -10.40 -7.02
N PHE A 61 -2.05 -9.48 -7.63
CA PHE A 61 -3.13 -9.81 -8.56
C PHE A 61 -2.62 -10.60 -9.78
N LEU A 62 -1.53 -10.15 -10.39
CA LEU A 62 -0.93 -10.84 -11.54
C LEU A 62 -0.51 -12.28 -11.18
N GLU A 63 0.13 -12.49 -10.02
CA GLU A 63 0.51 -13.82 -9.57
C GLU A 63 -0.72 -14.71 -9.30
N ALA A 64 -1.78 -14.17 -8.71
CA ALA A 64 -3.04 -14.89 -8.53
C ALA A 64 -3.66 -15.34 -9.87
N CYS A 65 -3.63 -14.47 -10.89
CA CYS A 65 -4.08 -14.82 -12.24
C CYS A 65 -3.23 -15.95 -12.87
N LYS A 66 -1.90 -15.87 -12.74
CA LYS A 66 -0.99 -16.91 -13.25
C LYS A 66 -1.25 -18.26 -12.57
N GLN A 67 -1.47 -18.26 -11.27
CA GLN A 67 -1.74 -19.48 -10.51
C GLN A 67 -3.07 -20.11 -10.93
N SER A 68 -4.13 -19.29 -11.05
CA SER A 68 -5.45 -19.75 -11.51
C SER A 68 -5.38 -20.38 -12.91
N LEU A 69 -4.59 -19.78 -13.82
CA LEU A 69 -4.38 -20.32 -15.16
C LEU A 69 -3.66 -21.68 -15.15
N LYS A 70 -2.61 -21.83 -14.33
CA LYS A 70 -1.89 -23.11 -14.18
C LYS A 70 -2.80 -24.22 -13.68
N GLU A 71 -3.65 -23.93 -12.69
CA GLU A 71 -4.61 -24.88 -12.13
C GLU A 71 -5.65 -25.30 -13.17
N ALA A 72 -6.22 -24.34 -13.90
CA ALA A 72 -7.19 -24.61 -14.96
C ALA A 72 -6.62 -25.52 -16.05
N ILE A 73 -5.36 -25.31 -16.45
CA ILE A 73 -4.67 -26.17 -17.42
C ILE A 73 -4.48 -27.57 -16.84
N ALA A 74 -3.99 -27.70 -15.59
CA ALA A 74 -3.75 -29.00 -14.96
C ALA A 74 -5.02 -29.86 -14.87
N THR A 75 -6.19 -29.25 -14.63
CA THR A 75 -7.48 -29.95 -14.62
C THR A 75 -7.94 -30.42 -16.00
N GLN A 76 -7.52 -29.78 -17.09
CA GLN A 76 -7.89 -30.19 -18.46
C GLN A 76 -7.06 -31.38 -18.99
N VAL A 77 -5.97 -31.77 -18.31
CA VAL A 77 -5.07 -32.87 -18.75
C VAL A 77 -5.32 -34.17 -17.97
N THR A 78 -6.35 -34.26 -17.13
CA THR A 78 -6.73 -35.56 -16.55
C THR A 78 -7.47 -36.39 -17.60
N PRO A 79 -6.90 -37.53 -18.06
CA PRO A 79 -7.61 -38.41 -18.97
C PRO A 79 -8.78 -39.03 -18.20
N VAL A 80 -10.00 -38.80 -18.68
CA VAL A 80 -11.16 -39.60 -18.29
C VAL A 80 -10.81 -41.04 -18.66
N SER A 81 -10.61 -41.86 -17.63
CA SER A 81 -10.42 -43.32 -17.75
C SER A 81 -11.76 -43.98 -18.02
#